data_AF-A0A4S2ACD3-F1
#
_entry.id   AF-A0A4S2ACD3-F1
#
_cell.length_a   1.000
_cell.length_b   1.000
_cell.length_c   1.000
_cell.angle_alpha   90.00
_cell.angle_beta   90.00
_cell.angle_gamma   90.00
#
_symmetry.space_group_name_H-M   'P 1'
#
loop_
_entity.id
_entity.type
_entity.pdbx_description
1 polymer ?
#
loop_
_entity_poly.entity_id
_entity_poly.type
_entity_poly.pdbx_seq_one_letter_code
_entity_poly.pdbx_strand_id
1 'polypeptide(L)'
;MELKKIEHITLHLIVFGTIAIIGVLARQTVLHYGWDEFSSYLILVVCSIIMGAIYLNLQMVFSQILSPTIEKCFMRFECYRNKAVVVEVPAVNSELAESAINSEPIISEPEPEIEIETTSDITEEVSTPLCSELNEDVAELPNEEATPSTINNTFIEESNQPSEYEILRAHAMAEKERASQEKLNKVIAYTKQTLVSYLDETALNRLCGYVTEYYLSDALPKIEPIKIDSQLKTIDIMHFGWNIGKAFGKPRLQTATFIKRIFAHTFRDSEISTIERKMSHTESECRIKLDKKIALAES
;
A
#
# COMPACT_ATOMS: atom_id res chain seq x y z
N MET A 1 -14.74 28.41 27.37
CA MET A 1 -13.67 27.51 26.88
C MET A 1 -14.22 26.52 25.86
N GLU A 2 -15.45 26.04 26.04
CA GLU A 2 -16.16 25.11 25.13
C GLU A 2 -16.38 25.61 23.69
N LEU A 3 -16.74 26.89 23.48
CA LEU A 3 -17.04 27.44 22.15
C LEU A 3 -15.86 27.32 21.16
N LYS A 4 -14.63 27.65 21.60
CA LYS A 4 -13.43 27.54 20.76
C LYS A 4 -13.10 26.10 20.37
N LYS A 5 -13.46 25.14 21.23
CA LYS A 5 -13.26 23.70 20.97
C LYS A 5 -14.24 23.21 19.90
N ILE A 6 -15.50 23.66 19.97
CA ILE A 6 -16.54 23.33 18.99
C ILE A 6 -16.20 23.93 17.61
N GLU A 7 -15.74 25.18 17.56
CA GLU A 7 -15.31 25.84 16.31
C GLU A 7 -14.15 25.09 15.63
N HIS A 8 -13.13 24.69 16.41
CA HIS A 8 -11.99 23.95 15.88
C HIS A 8 -12.41 22.57 15.35
N ILE A 9 -13.26 21.84 16.08
CA ILE A 9 -13.82 20.56 15.63
C ILE A 9 -14.63 20.73 14.36
N THR A 10 -15.49 21.75 14.30
CA THR A 10 -16.33 22.04 13.13
C THR A 10 -15.49 22.37 11.90
N LEU A 11 -14.42 23.16 12.06
CA LEU A 11 -13.52 23.50 10.97
C LEU A 11 -12.82 22.25 10.40
N HIS A 12 -12.26 21.40 11.26
CA HIS A 12 -11.61 20.15 10.81
C HIS A 12 -12.58 19.19 10.14
N LEU A 13 -13.83 19.11 10.61
CA LEU A 13 -14.87 18.31 9.97
C LEU A 13 -15.22 18.83 8.56
N ILE A 14 -15.32 20.15 8.38
CA ILE A 14 -15.57 20.74 7.05
C ILE A 14 -14.41 20.43 6.10
N VAL A 15 -13.17 20.59 6.55
CA VAL A 15 -11.98 20.31 5.74
C VAL A 15 -11.88 18.83 5.39
N PHE A 16 -12.11 17.94 6.35
CA PHE A 16 -12.12 16.50 6.07
C PHE A 16 -13.22 16.13 5.06
N GLY A 17 -14.40 16.76 5.19
CA GLY A 17 -15.50 16.61 4.25
C GLY A 17 -15.13 17.05 2.83
N THR A 18 -14.45 18.19 2.65
CA THR A 18 -14.04 18.66 1.31
C THR A 18 -12.97 17.76 0.68
N ILE A 19 -12.02 17.27 1.47
CA ILE A 19 -11.01 16.29 1.01
C ILE A 19 -11.70 15.00 0.54
N ALA A 20 -12.68 14.50 1.31
CA ALA A 20 -13.44 13.31 0.94
C ALA A 20 -14.24 13.52 -0.37
N ILE A 21 -14.90 14.67 -0.54
CA ILE A 21 -15.63 15.00 -1.77
C ILE A 21 -14.69 15.03 -2.98
N ILE A 22 -13.52 15.67 -2.86
CA ILE A 22 -12.52 15.70 -3.94
C ILE A 22 -12.03 14.29 -4.27
N GLY A 23 -11.78 13.45 -3.26
CA GLY A 23 -11.40 12.05 -3.45
C GLY A 23 -12.47 11.23 -4.18
N VAL A 24 -13.75 11.45 -3.85
CA VAL A 24 -14.87 10.79 -4.54
C VAL A 24 -14.99 11.26 -6.00
N LEU A 25 -14.81 12.55 -6.28
CA LEU A 25 -14.78 13.06 -7.65
C LEU A 25 -13.63 12.46 -8.46
N ALA A 26 -12.43 12.35 -7.87
CA ALA A 26 -11.29 11.69 -8.49
C ALA A 26 -11.55 10.20 -8.76
N ARG A 27 -12.29 9.52 -7.88
CA ARG A 27 -12.72 8.13 -8.12
C ARG A 27 -13.71 8.05 -9.30
N GLN A 28 -14.69 8.96 -9.35
CA GLN A 28 -15.68 8.99 -10.43
C GLN A 28 -15.04 9.26 -11.79
N THR A 29 -14.04 10.14 -11.87
CA THR A 29 -13.32 10.39 -13.14
C THR A 29 -12.55 9.15 -13.58
N VAL A 30 -11.89 8.45 -12.65
CA VAL A 30 -11.13 7.24 -12.96
C VAL A 30 -12.02 6.09 -13.44
N LEU A 31 -13.19 5.90 -12.81
CA LEU A 31 -14.20 4.96 -13.29
C LEU A 31 -14.74 5.33 -14.67
N HIS A 32 -14.95 6.62 -14.94
CA HIS A 32 -15.34 7.11 -16.27
C HIS A 32 -14.29 6.80 -17.35
N TYR A 33 -13.01 6.75 -17.00
CA TYR A 33 -11.93 6.33 -17.91
C TYR A 33 -11.82 4.80 -18.07
N GLY A 34 -12.72 4.01 -17.46
CA GLY A 34 -12.78 2.56 -17.61
C GLY A 34 -11.81 1.79 -16.72
N TRP A 35 -11.35 2.38 -15.61
CA TRP A 35 -10.52 1.67 -14.63
C TRP A 35 -11.35 0.73 -13.75
N ASP A 36 -10.73 -0.32 -13.22
CA ASP A 36 -11.40 -1.29 -12.36
C ASP A 36 -11.77 -0.71 -10.98
N GLU A 37 -12.74 -1.36 -10.33
CA GLU A 37 -13.29 -0.89 -9.07
C GLU A 37 -12.24 -0.85 -7.94
N PHE A 38 -11.34 -1.83 -7.88
CA PHE A 38 -10.29 -1.86 -6.86
C PHE A 38 -9.27 -0.72 -7.05
N SER A 39 -8.82 -0.50 -8.29
CA SER A 39 -7.95 0.63 -8.64
C SER A 39 -8.61 1.98 -8.36
N SER A 40 -9.94 2.07 -8.53
CA SER A 40 -10.72 3.26 -8.19
C SER A 40 -10.76 3.55 -6.68
N TYR A 41 -10.73 2.51 -5.83
CA TYR A 41 -10.61 2.68 -4.38
C TYR A 41 -9.18 3.04 -3.98
N LEU A 42 -8.19 2.45 -4.63
CA LEU A 42 -6.79 2.79 -4.40
C LEU A 42 -6.51 4.26 -4.71
N ILE A 43 -7.04 4.80 -5.83
CA ILE A 43 -6.85 6.21 -6.17
C ILE A 43 -7.55 7.15 -5.17
N LEU A 44 -8.71 6.78 -4.63
CA LEU A 44 -9.41 7.56 -3.60
C LEU A 44 -8.54 7.70 -2.35
N VAL A 45 -7.99 6.57 -1.86
CA VAL A 45 -7.14 6.56 -0.66
C VAL A 45 -5.86 7.36 -0.89
N VAL A 46 -5.18 7.12 -2.00
CA VAL A 46 -3.93 7.83 -2.34
C VAL A 46 -4.18 9.33 -2.51
N CYS A 47 -5.23 9.73 -3.22
CA CYS A 47 -5.61 11.13 -3.39
C CYS A 47 -5.90 11.80 -2.04
N SER A 48 -6.65 11.13 -1.16
CA SER A 48 -6.97 11.64 0.17
C SER A 48 -5.73 11.84 1.05
N ILE A 49 -4.77 10.90 1.01
CA ILE A 49 -3.50 11.01 1.74
C ILE A 49 -2.66 12.18 1.22
N ILE A 50 -2.53 12.32 -0.10
CA ILE A 50 -1.75 13.40 -0.72
C ILE A 50 -2.37 14.76 -0.38
N MET A 51 -3.69 14.91 -0.55
CA MET A 51 -4.40 16.15 -0.24
C MET A 51 -4.32 16.49 1.26
N GLY A 52 -4.44 15.48 2.14
CA GLY A 52 -4.26 15.65 3.57
C GLY A 52 -2.83 16.10 3.93
N ALA A 53 -1.81 15.51 3.32
CA ALA A 53 -0.43 15.92 3.52
C ALA A 53 -0.18 17.37 3.05
N ILE A 54 -0.70 17.74 1.88
CA ILE A 54 -0.62 19.13 1.37
C ILE A 54 -1.30 20.09 2.35
N TYR A 55 -2.51 19.75 2.83
CA TYR A 55 -3.23 20.57 3.80
C TYR A 55 -2.44 20.78 5.10
N LEU A 56 -1.87 19.72 5.68
CA LEU A 56 -1.06 19.82 6.90
C LEU A 56 0.21 20.66 6.68
N ASN A 57 0.86 20.53 5.52
CA ASN A 57 2.02 21.35 5.16
C ASN A 57 1.62 22.83 5.02
N LEU A 58 0.50 23.13 4.35
CA LEU A 58 -0.02 24.49 4.22
C LEU A 58 -0.41 25.07 5.59
N GLN A 59 -1.02 24.27 6.45
CA GLN A 59 -1.39 24.68 7.80
C GLN A 59 -0.14 25.06 8.63
N MET A 60 0.93 24.26 8.55
CA MET A 60 2.19 24.56 9.23
C MET A 60 2.84 25.86 8.73
N VAL A 61 2.89 26.05 7.40
CA VAL A 61 3.44 27.26 6.78
C VAL A 61 2.61 28.50 7.15
N PHE A 62 1.28 28.38 7.13
CA PHE A 62 0.38 29.47 7.50
C PHE A 62 0.56 29.88 8.97
N SER A 63 0.67 28.90 9.87
CA SER A 63 0.94 29.15 11.30
C SER A 63 2.29 29.82 11.52
N GLN A 64 3.34 29.44 10.79
CA GLN A 64 4.69 29.98 10.97
C GLN A 64 4.90 31.34 10.31
N ILE A 65 4.36 31.55 9.11
CA ILE A 65 4.66 32.74 8.29
C ILE A 65 3.52 33.75 8.37
N LEU A 66 2.29 33.28 8.16
CA LEU A 66 1.15 34.18 8.02
C LEU A 66 0.64 34.67 9.38
N SER A 67 0.60 33.81 10.40
CA SER A 67 0.19 34.21 11.75
C SER A 67 1.00 35.41 12.30
N PRO A 68 2.35 35.36 12.36
CA PRO A 68 3.12 36.49 12.89
C PRO A 68 3.14 37.70 11.95
N THR A 69 2.96 37.50 10.65
CA THR A 69 2.91 38.60 9.67
C THR A 69 1.58 39.35 9.75
N ILE A 70 0.47 38.62 9.88
CA ILE A 70 -0.87 39.18 10.08
C ILE A 70 -0.92 39.89 11.43
N GLU A 71 -0.40 39.28 12.50
CA GLU A 71 -0.36 39.90 13.83
C GLU A 71 0.43 41.22 13.82
N LYS A 72 1.63 41.24 13.23
CA LYS A 72 2.42 42.47 13.04
C LYS A 72 1.70 43.50 12.16
N CYS A 73 0.96 43.06 11.14
CA CYS A 73 0.18 43.93 10.28
C CYS A 73 -1.02 44.56 11.01
N PHE A 74 -1.75 43.77 11.80
CA PHE A 74 -2.86 44.27 12.62
C PHE A 74 -2.39 45.24 13.71
N MET A 75 -1.23 44.97 14.33
CA MET A 75 -0.61 45.91 15.28
C MET A 75 -0.12 47.21 14.63
N ARG A 76 0.03 47.24 13.31
CA ARG A 76 0.42 48.43 12.53
C ARG A 76 -0.77 49.32 12.16
N PHE A 77 -2.00 48.79 12.17
CA PHE A 77 -3.21 49.59 11.97
C PHE A 77 -3.67 50.21 13.31
N GLU A 78 -3.89 51.53 13.32
CA GLU A 78 -4.17 52.32 14.53
C GLU A 78 -5.42 51.87 15.33
N CYS A 79 -6.33 51.11 14.72
CA CYS A 79 -7.55 50.64 15.36
C CYS A 79 -7.32 49.59 16.48
N TYR A 80 -6.24 48.80 16.43
CA TYR A 80 -5.98 47.74 17.43
C TYR A 80 -5.04 48.14 18.57
N ARG A 81 -4.34 49.28 18.46
CA ARG A 81 -3.33 49.73 19.45
C ARG A 81 -3.93 50.12 20.81
N ASN A 82 -5.17 50.63 20.82
CA ASN A 82 -5.77 51.23 22.02
C ASN A 82 -6.30 50.21 23.04
N LYS A 83 -6.41 48.92 22.69
CA LYS A 83 -6.93 47.90 23.62
C LYS A 83 -5.86 47.26 24.49
N ALA A 84 -4.58 47.31 24.08
CA ALA A 84 -3.46 46.74 24.82
C ALA A 84 -2.86 47.71 25.87
N VAL A 85 -3.04 49.03 25.71
CA VAL A 85 -2.44 50.05 26.59
C VAL A 85 -3.29 50.39 27.82
N VAL A 86 -4.59 50.04 27.84
CA VAL A 86 -5.50 50.35 28.97
C VAL A 86 -5.31 49.43 30.19
N VAL A 87 -4.55 48.34 30.06
CA VAL A 87 -4.45 47.31 31.12
C VAL A 87 -3.26 47.54 32.09
N GLU A 88 -2.35 48.47 31.82
CA GLU A 88 -1.20 48.69 32.70
C GLU A 88 -1.34 49.94 33.61
N VAL A 89 -1.84 49.67 34.83
CA VAL A 89 -1.40 50.21 36.16
C VAL A 89 -1.94 51.60 36.58
N PRO A 90 -2.14 51.94 37.89
CA PRO A 90 -2.55 51.21 39.11
C PRO A 90 -3.64 51.96 39.94
N ALA A 91 -3.99 51.42 41.12
CA ALA A 91 -4.40 52.10 42.37
C ALA A 91 -5.77 51.60 42.89
N VAL A 92 -5.81 50.75 43.92
CA VAL A 92 -5.73 51.06 45.36
C VAL A 92 -7.15 50.96 45.96
N ASN A 93 -7.24 50.10 46.98
CA ASN A 93 -8.10 50.04 48.18
C ASN A 93 -9.64 50.26 48.15
N SER A 94 -10.38 49.25 48.65
CA SER A 94 -11.38 49.37 49.74
C SER A 94 -11.84 47.92 50.10
N GLU A 95 -11.37 47.33 51.20
CA GLU A 95 -12.11 47.16 52.48
C GLU A 95 -13.44 46.41 52.33
N LEU A 96 -13.84 45.42 53.14
CA LEU A 96 -13.39 44.86 54.42
C LEU A 96 -14.34 43.69 54.77
N ALA A 97 -13.86 42.76 55.60
CA ALA A 97 -14.58 41.85 56.51
C ALA A 97 -15.30 40.65 55.87
N GLU A 98 -15.25 39.42 56.37
CA GLU A 98 -14.81 38.73 57.60
C GLU A 98 -15.01 37.22 57.24
N SER A 99 -14.41 36.17 57.78
CA SER A 99 -13.45 35.89 58.84
C SER A 99 -13.07 34.39 58.69
N ALA A 100 -11.88 34.02 59.18
CA ALA A 100 -11.38 32.72 59.67
C ALA A 100 -12.11 31.40 59.25
N ILE A 101 -11.44 30.27 59.00
CA ILE A 101 -10.48 29.59 59.89
C ILE A 101 -9.55 28.69 59.04
N ASN A 102 -8.27 28.73 59.39
CA ASN A 102 -7.16 27.93 58.88
C ASN A 102 -7.36 26.41 59.09
N SER A 103 -6.78 25.58 58.20
CA SER A 103 -5.82 24.52 58.54
C SER A 103 -5.59 23.59 57.34
N GLU A 104 -4.46 23.75 56.68
CA GLU A 104 -3.72 22.67 56.00
C GLU A 104 -2.69 22.12 57.02
N PRO A 105 -1.80 21.16 56.69
CA PRO A 105 -1.83 20.04 55.73
C PRO A 105 -1.18 18.76 56.32
N ILE A 106 -1.55 17.53 55.95
CA ILE A 106 -0.60 16.38 56.15
C ILE A 106 -0.75 15.32 55.03
N ILE A 107 0.23 15.33 54.13
CA ILE A 107 1.08 14.22 53.64
C ILE A 107 0.47 12.80 53.68
N SER A 108 0.37 12.15 52.51
CA SER A 108 1.10 10.90 52.17
C SER A 108 0.61 10.34 50.82
N GLU A 109 1.49 10.30 49.82
CA GLU A 109 1.52 9.27 48.77
C GLU A 109 1.89 7.90 49.41
N PRO A 110 1.62 6.72 48.81
CA PRO A 110 1.85 6.41 47.39
C PRO A 110 0.79 5.53 46.66
N GLU A 111 0.64 5.78 45.35
CA GLU A 111 0.76 4.88 44.17
C GLU A 111 0.32 3.37 44.17
N PRO A 112 0.16 2.73 42.99
CA PRO A 112 -1.14 2.24 42.49
C PRO A 112 -1.23 0.70 42.35
N GLU A 113 -2.44 0.15 42.46
CA GLU A 113 -2.74 -1.21 42.02
C GLU A 113 -3.66 -1.15 40.80
N ILE A 114 -3.08 -1.42 39.63
CA ILE A 114 -3.81 -1.68 38.38
C ILE A 114 -4.11 -3.18 38.38
N GLU A 115 -5.35 -3.53 38.75
CA GLU A 115 -5.89 -4.86 38.49
C GLU A 115 -6.45 -4.92 37.06
N ILE A 116 -5.74 -5.72 36.28
CA ILE A 116 -6.20 -6.48 35.13
C ILE A 116 -7.53 -7.20 35.41
N GLU A 117 -8.58 -6.87 34.66
CA GLU A 117 -9.57 -7.89 34.28
C GLU A 117 -10.12 -7.66 32.87
N THR A 118 -9.73 -8.61 32.03
CA THR A 118 -10.19 -8.89 30.68
C THR A 118 -11.63 -9.38 30.72
N THR A 119 -12.52 -8.83 29.89
CA THR A 119 -13.64 -9.59 29.32
C THR A 119 -13.98 -8.96 27.97
N SER A 120 -13.45 -9.58 26.91
CA SER A 120 -13.94 -9.43 25.55
C SER A 120 -14.42 -10.82 25.14
N ASP A 121 -15.72 -10.95 24.88
CA ASP A 121 -16.26 -12.08 24.14
C ASP A 121 -17.46 -11.58 23.34
N ILE A 122 -17.23 -11.33 22.04
CA ILE A 122 -18.29 -11.33 21.03
C ILE A 122 -17.81 -12.26 19.93
N THR A 123 -18.40 -13.45 19.99
CA THR A 123 -18.60 -14.40 18.91
C THR A 123 -19.30 -13.71 17.74
N GLU A 124 -18.75 -13.74 16.53
CA GLU A 124 -19.50 -14.02 15.31
C GLU A 124 -18.56 -14.64 14.27
N GLU A 125 -18.90 -15.87 13.87
CA GLU A 125 -18.24 -16.62 12.83
C GLU A 125 -18.57 -16.09 11.44
N VAL A 126 -17.51 -16.11 10.62
CA VAL A 126 -17.52 -16.04 9.17
C VAL A 126 -18.17 -17.31 8.59
N SER A 127 -19.06 -17.15 7.61
CA SER A 127 -19.27 -18.15 6.56
C SER A 127 -19.89 -17.54 5.29
N THR A 128 -19.07 -17.46 4.25
CA THR A 128 -19.45 -17.76 2.85
C THR A 128 -18.53 -18.90 2.43
N PRO A 129 -18.94 -19.88 1.58
CA PRO A 129 -19.27 -19.59 0.18
C PRO A 129 -20.32 -20.52 -0.47
N LEU A 130 -20.95 -20.07 -1.56
CA LEU A 130 -21.08 -20.88 -2.76
C LEU A 130 -21.53 -20.07 -3.98
N CYS A 131 -21.05 -20.56 -5.11
CA CYS A 131 -21.11 -20.02 -6.46
C CYS A 131 -22.54 -20.03 -7.03
N SER A 132 -22.83 -19.04 -7.89
CA SER A 132 -23.93 -19.14 -8.86
C SER A 132 -23.39 -18.91 -10.26
N GLU A 133 -23.73 -19.86 -11.13
CA GLU A 133 -23.47 -19.88 -12.57
C GLU A 133 -24.13 -18.69 -13.29
N LEU A 134 -23.47 -18.35 -14.41
CA LEU A 134 -24.01 -17.73 -15.62
C LEU A 134 -25.48 -18.06 -15.87
N ASN A 135 -26.25 -17.08 -16.36
CA ASN A 135 -27.17 -17.21 -17.50
C ASN A 135 -27.63 -15.81 -17.96
N GLU A 136 -27.24 -15.48 -19.19
CA GLU A 136 -27.96 -14.75 -20.24
C GLU A 136 -28.87 -13.55 -19.87
N ASP A 137 -28.34 -12.36 -20.13
CA ASP A 137 -29.09 -11.11 -20.28
C ASP A 137 -29.79 -11.09 -21.65
N VAL A 138 -31.12 -11.17 -21.64
CA VAL A 138 -32.00 -10.86 -22.77
C VAL A 138 -32.69 -9.54 -22.44
N ALA A 139 -32.18 -8.44 -23.00
CA ALA A 139 -32.84 -7.15 -23.01
C ALA A 139 -33.37 -6.86 -24.43
N GLU A 140 -34.66 -7.16 -24.64
CA GLU A 140 -35.44 -6.61 -25.74
C GLU A 140 -35.75 -5.12 -25.50
N LEU A 141 -35.67 -4.31 -26.55
CA LEU A 141 -36.47 -3.09 -26.80
C LEU A 141 -36.13 -2.54 -28.21
N PRO A 142 -37.01 -1.80 -28.91
CA PRO A 142 -38.37 -2.10 -29.34
C PRO A 142 -38.51 -2.11 -30.89
N ASN A 143 -39.65 -2.62 -31.37
CA ASN A 143 -40.04 -2.65 -32.78
C ASN A 143 -40.44 -1.25 -33.32
N GLU A 144 -39.90 -0.87 -34.48
CA GLU A 144 -40.45 0.19 -35.33
C GLU A 144 -40.59 -0.31 -36.80
N GLU A 145 -41.71 0.04 -37.42
CA GLU A 145 -42.30 -0.51 -38.65
C GLU A 145 -41.57 -0.19 -39.98
N ALA A 146 -41.42 -1.23 -40.81
CA ALA A 146 -41.62 -1.35 -42.27
C ALA A 146 -41.31 -0.21 -43.29
N THR A 147 -40.18 -0.39 -44.03
CA THR A 147 -39.97 -0.42 -45.53
C THR A 147 -40.33 0.76 -46.48
N PRO A 148 -39.81 0.84 -47.74
CA PRO A 148 -38.61 0.24 -48.39
C PRO A 148 -37.80 1.22 -49.32
N SER A 149 -36.73 0.67 -49.92
CA SER A 149 -36.09 1.01 -51.21
C SER A 149 -34.82 1.88 -51.19
N THR A 150 -33.68 1.27 -51.49
CA THR A 150 -33.11 1.29 -52.85
C THR A 150 -31.82 0.47 -52.86
N ILE A 151 -31.78 -0.42 -53.84
CA ILE A 151 -30.68 -1.29 -54.25
C ILE A 151 -29.37 -0.50 -54.32
N ASN A 152 -28.37 -0.98 -53.59
CA ASN A 152 -26.95 -1.01 -53.98
C ASN A 152 -26.26 -2.02 -53.07
N ASN A 153 -26.40 -3.31 -53.39
CA ASN A 153 -25.62 -4.38 -52.77
C ASN A 153 -24.15 -4.25 -53.21
N THR A 154 -23.40 -3.37 -52.56
CA THR A 154 -21.97 -3.59 -52.41
C THR A 154 -21.83 -4.64 -51.33
N PHE A 155 -21.57 -5.86 -51.79
CA PHE A 155 -21.11 -6.97 -50.97
C PHE A 155 -19.91 -6.47 -50.15
N ILE A 156 -20.14 -6.13 -48.87
CA ILE A 156 -19.07 -6.01 -47.90
C ILE A 156 -18.63 -7.44 -47.69
N GLU A 157 -17.68 -7.86 -48.51
CA GLU A 157 -16.86 -9.02 -48.22
C GLU A 157 -16.12 -8.66 -46.94
N GLU A 158 -16.68 -9.08 -45.81
CA GLU A 158 -16.01 -9.08 -44.52
C GLU A 158 -14.79 -9.97 -44.71
N SER A 159 -13.69 -9.34 -45.12
CA SER A 159 -12.47 -10.05 -45.44
C SER A 159 -12.01 -10.72 -44.14
N ASN A 160 -11.93 -12.05 -44.14
CA ASN A 160 -11.46 -12.86 -43.00
C ASN A 160 -9.98 -12.61 -42.62
N GLN A 161 -9.38 -11.52 -43.11
CA GLN A 161 -8.03 -11.09 -42.76
C GLN A 161 -8.10 -10.24 -41.48
N PRO A 162 -7.27 -10.55 -40.48
CA PRO A 162 -7.20 -9.74 -39.27
C PRO A 162 -6.81 -8.30 -39.61
N SER A 163 -7.46 -7.36 -38.93
CA SER A 163 -7.18 -5.93 -39.09
C SER A 163 -5.74 -5.60 -38.69
N GLU A 164 -5.20 -4.51 -39.24
CA GLU A 164 -3.85 -4.03 -38.88
C GLU A 164 -3.71 -3.82 -37.36
N TYR A 165 -4.77 -3.35 -36.70
CA TYR A 165 -4.82 -3.20 -35.26
C TYR A 165 -4.69 -4.53 -34.51
N GLU A 166 -5.39 -5.57 -34.95
CA GLU A 166 -5.31 -6.91 -34.35
C GLU A 166 -3.93 -7.52 -34.53
N ILE A 167 -3.29 -7.31 -35.69
CA ILE A 167 -1.92 -7.75 -35.94
C ILE A 167 -0.94 -7.05 -34.98
N LEU A 168 -1.03 -5.72 -34.84
CA LEU A 168 -0.16 -4.96 -33.93
C LEU A 168 -0.38 -5.35 -32.46
N ARG A 169 -1.64 -5.52 -32.05
CA ARG A 169 -2.00 -5.98 -30.70
C ARG A 169 -1.45 -7.38 -30.43
N ALA A 170 -1.60 -8.31 -31.36
CA ALA A 170 -1.09 -9.68 -31.24
C ALA A 170 0.46 -9.69 -31.14
N HIS A 171 1.13 -8.88 -31.97
CA HIS A 171 2.59 -8.75 -31.91
C HIS A 171 3.06 -8.21 -30.54
N ALA A 172 2.42 -7.16 -30.03
CA ALA A 172 2.75 -6.58 -28.73
C ALA A 172 2.52 -7.58 -27.57
N MET A 173 1.43 -8.36 -27.60
CA MET A 173 1.18 -9.42 -26.61
C MET A 173 2.24 -10.53 -26.69
N ALA A 174 2.58 -10.99 -27.91
CA ALA A 174 3.58 -12.02 -28.12
C ALA A 174 4.99 -11.57 -27.70
N GLU A 175 5.33 -10.30 -27.89
CA GLU A 175 6.60 -9.73 -27.46
C GLU A 175 6.70 -9.62 -25.93
N LYS A 176 5.62 -9.19 -25.28
CA LYS A 176 5.53 -9.19 -23.82
C LYS A 176 5.67 -10.60 -23.24
N GLU A 177 5.01 -11.59 -23.85
CA GLU A 177 5.10 -12.99 -23.43
C GLU A 177 6.52 -13.55 -23.65
N ARG A 178 7.15 -13.23 -24.77
CA ARG A 178 8.55 -13.62 -25.05
C ARG A 178 9.51 -13.05 -24.02
N ALA A 179 9.38 -11.77 -23.68
CA ALA A 179 10.21 -11.11 -22.67
C ALA A 179 9.97 -11.73 -21.27
N SER A 180 8.72 -12.04 -20.94
CA SER A 180 8.33 -12.76 -19.72
C SER A 180 9.00 -14.14 -19.64
N GLN A 181 8.94 -14.92 -20.72
CA GLN A 181 9.54 -16.25 -20.78
C GLN A 181 11.08 -16.20 -20.74
N GLU A 182 11.70 -15.24 -21.41
CA GLU A 182 13.16 -15.05 -21.37
C GLU A 182 13.63 -14.73 -19.94
N LYS A 183 12.88 -13.88 -19.24
CA LYS A 183 13.12 -13.53 -17.84
C LYS A 183 13.04 -14.77 -16.94
N LEU A 184 12.00 -15.59 -17.11
CA LEU A 184 11.89 -16.87 -16.39
C LEU A 184 13.07 -17.80 -16.71
N ASN A 185 13.42 -17.97 -17.98
CA ASN A 185 14.52 -18.83 -18.41
C ASN A 185 15.86 -18.42 -17.81
N LYS A 186 16.14 -17.10 -17.74
CA LYS A 186 17.34 -16.57 -17.08
C LYS A 186 17.40 -16.94 -15.60
N VAL A 187 16.29 -16.78 -14.88
CA VAL A 187 16.23 -17.14 -13.46
C VAL A 187 16.36 -18.65 -13.24
N ILE A 188 15.73 -19.48 -14.08
CA ILE A 188 15.88 -20.94 -14.01
C ILE A 188 17.32 -21.37 -14.29
N ALA A 189 17.98 -20.77 -15.28
CA ALA A 189 19.40 -21.02 -15.56
C ALA A 189 20.28 -20.63 -14.36
N TYR A 190 20.05 -19.46 -13.77
CA TYR A 190 20.71 -19.03 -12.54
C TYR A 190 20.48 -20.03 -11.39
N THR A 191 19.25 -20.46 -11.17
CA THR A 191 18.91 -21.42 -10.11
C THR A 191 19.67 -22.74 -10.29
N LYS A 192 19.68 -23.29 -11.51
CA LYS A 192 20.42 -24.52 -11.82
C LYS A 192 21.91 -24.35 -11.58
N GLN A 193 22.53 -23.31 -12.16
CA GLN A 193 23.96 -23.07 -12.02
C GLN A 193 24.39 -22.84 -10.57
N THR A 194 23.54 -22.16 -9.79
CA THR A 194 23.84 -21.82 -8.39
C THR A 194 23.73 -23.03 -7.46
N LEU A 195 22.77 -23.93 -7.72
CA LEU A 195 22.40 -24.98 -6.76
C LEU A 195 22.72 -26.41 -7.20
N VAL A 196 23.23 -26.64 -8.42
CA VAL A 196 23.57 -27.98 -8.94
C VAL A 196 24.58 -28.73 -8.07
N SER A 197 25.52 -28.05 -7.42
CA SER A 197 26.51 -28.68 -6.54
C SER A 197 26.01 -28.95 -5.12
N TYR A 198 24.78 -28.53 -4.79
CA TYR A 198 24.24 -28.55 -3.42
C TYR A 198 22.90 -29.30 -3.30
N LEU A 199 22.36 -29.78 -4.43
CA LEU A 199 21.09 -30.49 -4.52
C LEU A 199 21.24 -31.68 -5.48
N ASP A 200 20.53 -32.77 -5.21
CA ASP A 200 20.35 -33.83 -6.20
C ASP A 200 19.45 -33.36 -7.36
N GLU A 201 19.48 -34.10 -8.47
CA GLU A 201 18.73 -33.76 -9.67
C GLU A 201 17.22 -33.65 -9.43
N THR A 202 16.65 -34.51 -8.57
CA THR A 202 15.21 -34.50 -8.27
C THR A 202 14.82 -33.26 -7.48
N ALA A 203 15.59 -32.93 -6.44
CA ALA A 203 15.40 -31.72 -5.64
C ALA A 203 15.61 -30.45 -6.47
N LEU A 204 16.62 -30.43 -7.36
CA LEU A 204 16.89 -29.29 -8.24
C LEU A 204 15.75 -29.05 -9.25
N ASN A 205 15.22 -30.12 -9.85
CA ASN A 205 14.09 -30.04 -10.76
C ASN A 205 12.82 -29.57 -10.05
N ARG A 206 12.55 -30.07 -8.83
CA ARG A 206 11.45 -29.59 -7.98
C ARG A 206 11.58 -28.11 -7.64
N LEU A 207 12.79 -27.66 -7.27
CA LEU A 207 13.06 -26.25 -7.00
C LEU A 207 12.78 -25.38 -8.25
N CYS A 208 13.19 -25.82 -9.44
CA CYS A 208 12.88 -25.11 -10.68
C CYS A 208 11.36 -25.00 -10.91
N GLY A 209 10.61 -26.06 -10.59
CA GLY A 209 9.14 -26.05 -10.59
C GLY A 209 8.57 -24.98 -9.65
N TYR A 210 9.02 -24.93 -8.39
CA TYR A 210 8.58 -23.93 -7.43
C TYR A 210 8.94 -22.50 -7.85
N VAL A 211 10.11 -22.28 -8.44
CA VAL A 211 10.53 -20.96 -8.97
C VAL A 211 9.64 -20.55 -10.15
N THR A 212 9.24 -21.50 -10.99
CA THR A 212 8.31 -21.25 -12.10
C THR A 212 6.93 -20.88 -11.59
N GLU A 213 6.37 -21.64 -10.65
CA GLU A 213 5.06 -21.35 -10.05
C GLU A 213 5.06 -20.01 -9.31
N TYR A 214 6.15 -19.71 -8.60
CA TYR A 214 6.37 -18.42 -7.93
C TYR A 214 6.42 -17.23 -8.89
N TYR A 215 6.88 -17.43 -10.13
CA TYR A 215 6.87 -16.40 -11.15
C TYR A 215 5.46 -16.18 -11.72
N LEU A 216 4.79 -17.27 -12.08
CA LEU A 216 3.50 -17.26 -12.78
C LEU A 216 2.31 -16.91 -11.88
N SER A 217 2.42 -17.16 -10.57
CA SER A 217 1.35 -16.90 -9.60
C SER A 217 1.78 -15.94 -8.50
N ASP A 218 0.81 -15.21 -7.95
CA ASP A 218 0.98 -14.45 -6.71
C ASP A 218 0.68 -15.29 -5.46
N ALA A 219 -0.01 -16.42 -5.64
CA ALA A 219 -0.20 -17.40 -4.58
C ALA A 219 1.12 -18.13 -4.29
N LEU A 220 1.39 -18.40 -3.01
CA LEU A 220 2.54 -19.18 -2.64
C LEU A 220 2.30 -20.66 -2.95
N PRO A 221 3.23 -21.34 -3.64
CA PRO A 221 3.05 -22.72 -4.06
C PRO A 221 2.92 -23.66 -2.87
N LYS A 222 2.24 -24.80 -3.07
CA LYS A 222 2.26 -25.90 -2.10
C LYS A 222 3.64 -26.55 -2.16
N ILE A 223 4.44 -26.32 -1.13
CA ILE A 223 5.85 -26.70 -1.10
C ILE A 223 6.06 -27.84 -0.12
N GLU A 224 6.69 -28.90 -0.59
CA GLU A 224 7.38 -29.85 0.27
C GLU A 224 8.84 -29.38 0.43
N PRO A 225 9.36 -29.27 1.67
CA PRO A 225 10.68 -28.71 1.93
C PRO A 225 11.83 -29.44 1.23
N ILE A 226 12.83 -28.67 0.81
CA ILE A 226 14.06 -29.15 0.18
C ILE A 226 15.20 -29.00 1.19
N LYS A 227 15.94 -30.09 1.38
CA LYS A 227 17.18 -30.08 2.17
C LYS A 227 18.34 -29.67 1.26
N ILE A 228 19.11 -28.69 1.71
CA ILE A 228 20.32 -28.24 1.03
C ILE A 228 21.55 -28.82 1.74
N ASP A 229 22.63 -29.01 1.00
CA ASP A 229 23.95 -29.32 1.53
C ASP A 229 24.41 -28.30 2.61
N SER A 230 25.05 -28.79 3.67
CA SER A 230 25.48 -27.97 4.81
C SER A 230 26.59 -26.97 4.49
N GLN A 231 27.21 -27.05 3.31
CA GLN A 231 28.19 -26.07 2.84
C GLN A 231 27.59 -24.69 2.59
N LEU A 232 26.28 -24.59 2.34
CA LEU A 232 25.57 -23.32 2.19
C LEU A 232 25.06 -22.85 3.55
N LYS A 233 25.41 -21.61 3.90
CA LYS A 233 24.93 -20.94 5.11
C LYS A 233 23.55 -20.34 4.85
N THR A 234 22.84 -20.02 5.92
CA THR A 234 21.55 -19.31 5.84
C THR A 234 21.64 -18.04 4.98
N ILE A 235 22.71 -17.25 5.11
CA ILE A 235 22.92 -16.03 4.30
C ILE A 235 23.00 -16.31 2.80
N ASP A 236 23.57 -17.45 2.39
CA ASP A 236 23.65 -17.85 0.98
C ASP A 236 22.25 -18.05 0.39
N ILE A 237 21.38 -18.71 1.16
CA ILE A 237 20.01 -18.97 0.75
C ILE A 237 19.17 -17.69 0.77
N MET A 238 19.46 -16.76 1.69
CA MET A 238 18.84 -15.44 1.67
C MET A 238 19.24 -14.65 0.41
N HIS A 239 20.52 -14.64 0.03
CA HIS A 239 21.00 -14.00 -1.20
C HIS A 239 20.42 -14.64 -2.45
N PHE A 240 20.34 -15.97 -2.47
CA PHE A 240 19.67 -16.72 -3.51
C PHE A 240 18.22 -16.25 -3.70
N GLY A 241 17.47 -16.16 -2.61
CA GLY A 241 16.11 -15.65 -2.63
C GLY A 241 16.02 -14.20 -3.09
N TRP A 242 16.90 -13.32 -2.61
CA TRP A 242 16.91 -11.91 -3.02
C TRP A 242 17.15 -11.74 -4.51
N ASN A 243 18.10 -12.50 -5.08
CA ASN A 243 18.37 -12.50 -6.51
C ASN A 243 17.12 -12.87 -7.33
N ILE A 244 16.39 -13.92 -6.91
CA ILE A 244 15.13 -14.34 -7.56
C ILE A 244 14.05 -13.26 -7.42
N GLY A 245 13.79 -12.80 -6.20
CA GLY A 245 12.75 -11.80 -5.93
C GLY A 245 13.01 -10.49 -6.68
N LYS A 246 14.27 -10.04 -6.72
CA LYS A 246 14.67 -8.86 -7.50
C LYS A 246 14.56 -9.08 -9.00
N ALA A 247 14.94 -10.25 -9.50
CA ALA A 247 14.78 -10.57 -10.91
C ALA A 247 13.30 -10.48 -11.29
N PHE A 248 12.41 -11.14 -10.54
CA PHE A 248 10.98 -11.14 -10.84
C PHE A 248 10.25 -9.84 -10.49
N GLY A 249 10.82 -8.97 -9.66
CA GLY A 249 10.15 -7.76 -9.17
C GLY A 249 9.13 -8.05 -8.07
N LYS A 250 9.26 -9.18 -7.36
CA LYS A 250 8.34 -9.58 -6.28
C LYS A 250 8.73 -8.89 -4.95
N PRO A 251 7.76 -8.58 -4.07
CA PRO A 251 8.02 -8.01 -2.75
C PRO A 251 8.99 -8.85 -1.90
N ARG A 252 9.78 -8.18 -1.06
CA ARG A 252 10.76 -8.86 -0.19
C ARG A 252 10.09 -9.80 0.80
N LEU A 253 9.01 -9.37 1.45
CA LEU A 253 8.24 -10.20 2.37
C LEU A 253 7.73 -11.50 1.70
N GLN A 254 7.17 -11.39 0.48
CA GLN A 254 6.70 -12.54 -0.29
C GLN A 254 7.87 -13.47 -0.64
N THR A 255 8.99 -12.90 -1.08
CA THR A 255 10.22 -13.63 -1.40
C THR A 255 10.78 -14.37 -0.17
N ALA A 256 10.84 -13.70 0.98
CA ALA A 256 11.29 -14.27 2.24
C ALA A 256 10.39 -15.43 2.69
N THR A 257 9.08 -15.27 2.56
CA THR A 257 8.12 -16.33 2.85
C THR A 257 8.29 -17.52 1.92
N PHE A 258 8.47 -17.27 0.62
CA PHE A 258 8.71 -18.29 -0.39
C PHE A 258 9.95 -19.14 -0.07
N ILE A 259 11.11 -18.51 0.14
CA ILE A 259 12.35 -19.25 0.42
C ILE A 259 12.32 -19.93 1.79
N LYS A 260 11.62 -19.37 2.79
CA LYS A 260 11.46 -20.03 4.09
C LYS A 260 10.64 -21.33 3.97
N ARG A 261 9.62 -21.35 3.11
CA ARG A 261 8.81 -22.56 2.86
C ARG A 261 9.62 -23.63 2.16
N ILE A 262 10.40 -23.27 1.13
CA ILE A 262 11.25 -24.22 0.41
C ILE A 262 12.36 -24.76 1.31
N PHE A 263 13.09 -23.87 1.99
CA PHE A 263 14.25 -24.25 2.77
C PHE A 263 13.95 -24.22 4.26
N ALA A 264 12.83 -24.84 4.66
CA ALA A 264 12.31 -24.83 6.02
C ALA A 264 13.34 -25.33 7.05
N HIS A 265 14.17 -26.29 6.67
CA HIS A 265 15.26 -26.78 7.52
C HIS A 265 16.35 -25.73 7.74
N THR A 266 16.76 -25.02 6.69
CA THR A 266 17.81 -23.98 6.75
C THR A 266 17.35 -22.75 7.54
N PHE A 267 16.05 -22.43 7.49
CA PHE A 267 15.45 -21.28 8.15
C PHE A 267 14.64 -21.62 9.40
N ARG A 268 14.88 -22.79 10.01
CA ARG A 268 14.14 -23.25 11.20
C ARG A 268 14.12 -22.18 12.29
N ASP A 269 15.28 -21.60 12.57
CA ASP A 269 15.48 -20.65 13.68
C ASP A 269 15.44 -19.18 13.21
N SER A 270 15.07 -18.92 11.96
CA SER A 270 15.04 -17.57 11.38
C SER A 270 13.63 -17.12 11.10
N GLU A 271 13.16 -16.06 11.75
CA GLU A 271 11.86 -15.45 11.43
C GLU A 271 11.82 -14.87 10.01
N ILE A 272 10.62 -14.79 9.42
CA ILE A 272 10.44 -14.21 8.07
C ILE A 272 10.93 -12.76 8.04
N SER A 273 10.63 -11.97 9.07
CA SER A 273 11.11 -10.59 9.26
C SER A 273 12.65 -10.50 9.21
N THR A 274 13.33 -11.46 9.83
CA THR A 274 14.79 -11.53 9.85
C THR A 274 15.34 -11.88 8.48
N ILE A 275 14.71 -12.83 7.79
CA ILE A 275 15.07 -13.19 6.40
C ILE A 275 14.89 -11.99 5.49
N GLU A 276 13.72 -11.34 5.53
CA GLU A 276 13.39 -10.17 4.72
C GLU A 276 14.40 -9.04 4.89
N ARG A 277 14.79 -8.74 6.14
CA ARG A 277 15.79 -7.71 6.44
C ARG A 277 17.18 -8.10 5.94
N LYS A 278 17.63 -9.31 6.26
CA LYS A 278 19.02 -9.74 6.04
C LYS A 278 19.32 -10.23 4.62
N MET A 279 18.32 -10.49 3.79
CA MET A 279 18.53 -11.08 2.46
C MET A 279 19.32 -10.22 1.45
N SER A 280 19.63 -8.97 1.78
CA SER A 280 20.53 -8.12 0.99
C SER A 280 21.75 -7.64 1.78
N HIS A 281 22.07 -8.26 2.92
CA HIS A 281 23.21 -7.87 3.75
C HIS A 281 24.52 -8.42 3.20
N THR A 282 25.50 -7.56 2.98
CA THR A 282 26.79 -7.95 2.38
C THR A 282 27.93 -8.14 3.39
N GLU A 283 27.67 -7.94 4.68
CA GLU A 283 28.69 -7.96 5.74
C GLU A 283 29.22 -9.37 6.05
N SER A 284 28.45 -10.41 5.70
CA SER A 284 28.82 -11.80 5.98
C SER A 284 29.46 -12.48 4.77
N GLU A 285 30.49 -13.29 5.02
CA GLU A 285 31.05 -14.17 4.01
C GLU A 285 30.00 -15.20 3.54
N CYS A 286 29.70 -15.10 2.24
CA CYS A 286 28.75 -15.93 1.51
C CYS A 286 29.38 -16.49 0.24
N ARG A 287 29.01 -17.71 -0.14
CA ARG A 287 29.27 -18.38 -1.41
C ARG A 287 28.36 -17.86 -2.52
N ILE A 288 27.07 -17.65 -2.22
CA ILE A 288 26.11 -17.08 -3.17
C ILE A 288 26.11 -15.56 -2.99
N LYS A 289 26.54 -14.84 -4.03
CA LYS A 289 26.62 -13.37 -4.03
C LYS A 289 25.32 -12.75 -4.55
N LEU A 290 25.06 -11.51 -4.13
CA LEU A 290 24.01 -10.69 -4.73
C LEU A 290 24.38 -10.38 -6.18
N ASP A 291 23.50 -10.72 -7.11
CA ASP A 291 23.71 -10.55 -8.53
C ASP A 291 22.62 -9.64 -9.11
N LYS A 292 23.02 -8.39 -9.37
CA LYS A 292 22.14 -7.37 -9.97
C LYS A 292 21.91 -7.62 -11.46
N LYS A 293 22.74 -8.43 -12.13
CA LYS A 293 22.64 -8.68 -13.58
C LYS A 293 21.46 -9.57 -13.93
N ILE A 294 21.02 -10.43 -13.01
CA ILE A 294 19.81 -11.26 -13.19
C ILE A 294 18.55 -10.38 -13.33
N ALA A 295 18.55 -9.19 -12.71
CA ALA A 295 17.43 -8.25 -12.76
C ALA A 295 17.45 -7.32 -13.97
N LEU A 296 18.58 -7.21 -14.68
CA LEU A 296 18.68 -6.39 -15.88
C LEU A 296 18.18 -7.21 -17.08
N ALA A 297 16.86 -7.20 -17.27
CA ALA A 297 16.37 -7.21 -18.64
C ALA A 297 16.78 -5.85 -19.22
N GLU A 298 17.61 -5.87 -20.26
CA GLU A 298 17.84 -4.68 -21.09
C GLU A 298 16.46 -4.22 -21.58
N SER A 299 15.97 -3.12 -21.01
CA SER A 299 14.80 -2.38 -21.44
C SER A 299 15.16 -1.49 -22.60
#